data_AF-A0AAW5KHR9-F1
#
_entry.id   AF-A0AAW5KHR9-F1
#
_cell.length_a   1.000
_cell.length_b   1.000
_cell.length_c   1.000
_cell.angle_alpha   90.00
_cell.angle_beta   90.00
_cell.angle_gamma   90.00
#
_symmetry.space_group_name_H-M   'P 1'
#
loop_
_entity.id
_entity.type
_entity.pdbx_description
1 polymer ?
#
loop_
_entity_poly.entity_id
_entity_poly.type
_entity_poly.pdbx_seq_one_letter_code
_entity_poly.pdbx_strand_id
1 'polypeptide(L)'
;GKLTKQMQGVCQVEAKDLRETMEYVSNYSMYAFEEEIRQGFITIQGGHRVGIAGKTVLDGAKIKSLKYISYINLRLSHQIKGCANQILPYVVNKGNVC
;
A
#
# COMPACT_ATOMS: atom_id res chain seq x y z
N GLY A 1 8.80 -12.82 6.92
CA GLY A 1 8.83 -13.89 5.91
C GLY A 1 10.26 -14.36 5.70
N LYS A 2 10.45 -15.60 5.23
CA LYS A 2 11.77 -16.11 4.80
C LYS A 2 11.78 -16.18 3.27
N LEU A 3 12.82 -15.67 2.63
CA LEU A 3 13.02 -15.83 1.18
C LEU A 3 13.38 -17.30 0.91
N THR A 4 12.67 -17.94 -0.01
CA THR A 4 12.94 -19.33 -0.43
C THR A 4 13.16 -19.40 -1.93
N LYS A 5 14.06 -20.30 -2.35
CA LYS A 5 14.31 -20.62 -3.77
C LYS A 5 13.59 -21.89 -4.23
N GLN A 6 13.01 -22.64 -3.29
CA GLN A 6 12.25 -23.85 -3.58
C GLN A 6 10.78 -23.49 -3.76
N MET A 7 10.14 -23.99 -4.82
CA MET A 7 8.70 -23.78 -5.04
C MET A 7 7.83 -24.45 -3.96
N GLN A 8 8.36 -25.46 -3.28
CA GLN A 8 7.70 -26.10 -2.14
C GLN A 8 7.67 -25.13 -0.95
N GLY A 9 6.48 -24.58 -0.66
CA GLY A 9 6.24 -23.61 0.42
C GLY A 9 6.07 -22.16 -0.04
N VAL A 10 5.98 -21.90 -1.35
CA VAL A 10 5.65 -20.57 -1.89
C VAL A 10 4.14 -20.40 -1.98
N CYS A 11 3.63 -19.23 -1.59
CA CYS A 11 2.25 -18.85 -1.87
C CYS A 11 2.16 -18.51 -3.37
N GLN A 12 1.58 -19.43 -4.15
CA GLN A 12 1.27 -19.19 -5.54
C GLN A 12 0.07 -18.25 -5.61
N VAL A 13 0.22 -17.15 -6.35
CA VAL A 13 -0.78 -16.10 -6.46
C VAL A 13 -1.39 -16.15 -7.85
N GLU A 14 -2.71 -16.25 -7.91
CA GLU A 14 -3.49 -16.20 -9.15
C GLU A 14 -4.03 -14.79 -9.41
N ALA A 15 -4.55 -14.55 -10.62
CA ALA A 15 -5.16 -13.27 -10.97
C ALA A 15 -6.36 -12.93 -10.08
N LYS A 16 -7.07 -13.96 -9.58
CA LYS A 16 -8.19 -13.80 -8.65
C LYS A 16 -7.73 -13.23 -7.31
N ASP A 17 -6.61 -13.70 -6.77
CA ASP A 17 -6.06 -13.22 -5.50
C ASP A 17 -5.66 -11.75 -5.58
N LEU A 18 -5.07 -11.31 -6.71
CA LEU A 18 -4.77 -9.89 -6.94
C LEU A 18 -6.04 -9.04 -6.94
N ARG A 19 -7.09 -9.52 -7.61
CA ARG A 19 -8.37 -8.82 -7.69
C ARG A 19 -9.01 -8.69 -6.32
N GLU A 20 -9.12 -9.78 -5.58
CA GLU A 20 -9.70 -9.79 -4.23
C GLU A 20 -8.90 -8.88 -3.29
N THR A 21 -7.57 -8.95 -3.33
CA THR A 21 -6.69 -8.07 -2.55
C THR A 21 -6.96 -6.59 -2.85
N MET A 22 -7.14 -6.23 -4.13
CA MET A 22 -7.47 -4.86 -4.53
C MET A 22 -8.86 -4.43 -4.06
N GLU A 23 -9.86 -5.32 -4.11
CA GLU A 23 -11.20 -5.05 -3.58
C GLU A 23 -11.16 -4.78 -2.07
N TYR A 24 -10.38 -5.55 -1.30
CA TYR A 24 -10.18 -5.31 0.14
C TYR A 24 -9.43 -4.00 0.43
N VAL A 25 -8.34 -3.73 -0.29
CA VAL A 25 -7.52 -2.51 -0.11
C VAL A 25 -8.31 -1.25 -0.44
N SER A 26 -9.16 -1.31 -1.47
CA SER A 26 -10.04 -0.21 -1.88
C SER A 26 -11.37 -0.16 -1.11
N ASN A 27 -11.57 -1.02 -0.10
CA ASN A 27 -12.83 -1.13 0.64
C ASN A 27 -14.06 -1.23 -0.30
N TYR A 28 -13.94 -2.02 -1.37
CA TYR A 28 -14.92 -2.19 -2.45
C TYR A 28 -15.29 -0.92 -3.23
N SER A 29 -14.53 0.17 -3.08
CA SER A 29 -14.79 1.45 -3.72
C SER A 29 -13.63 1.86 -4.63
N MET A 30 -13.37 1.05 -5.66
CA MET A 30 -12.30 1.30 -6.64
C MET A 30 -12.38 2.70 -7.28
N TYR A 31 -13.60 3.24 -7.47
CA TYR A 31 -13.80 4.58 -8.02
C TYR A 31 -13.43 5.69 -7.05
N ALA A 32 -13.57 5.49 -5.73
CA ALA A 32 -13.18 6.50 -4.76
C ALA A 32 -11.66 6.73 -4.72
N PHE A 33 -10.88 5.75 -5.20
CA PHE A 33 -9.42 5.78 -5.22
C PHE A 33 -8.84 5.93 -6.64
N GLU A 34 -9.63 6.41 -7.62
CA GLU A 34 -9.20 6.49 -9.02
C GLU A 34 -7.98 7.42 -9.19
N GLU A 35 -7.90 8.51 -8.44
CA GLU A 35 -6.75 9.42 -8.46
C GLU A 35 -5.51 8.79 -7.80
N GLU A 36 -5.65 8.08 -6.68
CA GLU A 36 -4.57 7.30 -6.06
C GLU A 36 -4.06 6.19 -6.99
N ILE A 37 -4.98 5.48 -7.66
CA ILE A 37 -4.65 4.46 -8.66
C ILE A 37 -3.92 5.08 -9.86
N ARG A 38 -4.33 6.28 -10.30
CA ARG A 38 -3.62 7.04 -11.34
C ARG A 38 -2.20 7.40 -10.90
N GLN A 39 -1.99 7.70 -9.62
CA GLN A 39 -0.67 7.93 -9.05
C GLN A 39 0.13 6.64 -8.83
N GLY A 40 -0.50 5.48 -8.97
CA GLY A 40 0.13 4.16 -8.87
C GLY A 40 0.28 3.65 -7.44
N PHE A 41 -0.36 4.27 -6.45
CA PHE A 41 -0.36 3.75 -5.08
C PHE A 41 -1.58 4.18 -4.26
N ILE A 42 -2.03 3.34 -3.34
CA ILE A 42 -3.09 3.61 -2.36
C ILE A 42 -2.48 3.63 -0.96
N THR A 43 -2.94 4.53 -0.09
CA THR A 43 -2.58 4.52 1.34
C THR A 43 -3.77 3.98 2.14
N ILE A 44 -3.51 3.01 3.02
CA ILE A 44 -4.55 2.41 3.87
C ILE A 44 -4.35 2.80 5.33
N GLN A 45 -5.39 2.56 6.14
CA GLN A 45 -5.37 2.78 7.58
C GLN A 45 -4.16 2.09 8.23
N GLY A 46 -3.59 2.71 9.26
CA GLY A 46 -2.32 2.28 9.86
C GLY A 46 -1.07 2.81 9.13
N GLY A 47 -1.25 3.66 8.11
CA GLY A 47 -0.16 4.30 7.39
C GLY A 47 0.61 3.36 6.46
N HIS A 48 0.03 2.20 6.11
CA HIS A 48 0.61 1.30 5.12
C HIS A 48 0.35 1.84 3.70
N ARG A 49 1.19 1.43 2.74
CA ARG A 49 1.07 1.86 1.34
C ARG A 49 1.03 0.64 0.42
N VAL A 50 0.18 0.71 -0.59
CA VAL A 50 -0.01 -0.33 -1.59
C VAL A 50 0.31 0.27 -2.96
N GLY A 51 1.49 -0.03 -3.50
CA GLY A 51 1.83 0.28 -4.88
C GLY A 51 1.13 -0.67 -5.85
N ILE A 52 0.73 -0.16 -7.00
CA ILE A 52 -0.07 -0.91 -7.98
C ILE A 52 0.53 -0.67 -9.36
N ALA A 53 0.65 -1.72 -10.17
CA ALA A 53 1.01 -1.60 -11.57
C ALA A 53 0.16 -2.51 -12.47
N GLY A 54 -0.04 -2.06 -13.71
CA GLY A 54 -0.89 -2.72 -14.69
C GLY A 54 -0.93 -1.96 -16.01
N LYS A 55 -1.93 -2.23 -16.83
CA LYS A 55 -2.11 -1.58 -18.13
C LYS A 55 -2.54 -0.12 -17.93
N THR A 56 -1.68 0.80 -18.32
CA THR A 56 -1.95 2.24 -18.21
C THR A 56 -2.70 2.73 -19.44
N VAL A 57 -3.83 3.41 -19.23
CA VAL A 57 -4.58 4.12 -20.28
C VAL A 57 -4.17 5.58 -20.25
N LEU A 58 -3.67 6.09 -21.36
CA LEU A 58 -3.22 7.48 -21.50
C LEU A 58 -4.31 8.33 -22.18
N ASP A 59 -4.36 9.60 -21.81
CA ASP A 59 -5.09 10.66 -22.50
C ASP A 59 -4.08 11.76 -22.87
N GLY A 60 -3.57 11.71 -24.10
CA GLY A 60 -2.39 12.48 -24.51
C GLY A 60 -1.16 12.12 -23.67
N ALA A 61 -0.60 13.12 -22.97
CA ALA A 61 0.56 12.96 -22.09
C ALA A 61 0.18 12.64 -20.62
N LYS A 62 -1.12 12.59 -20.28
CA LYS A 62 -1.58 12.33 -18.91
C LYS A 62 -2.06 10.90 -18.76
N ILE A 63 -1.79 10.30 -17.61
CA ILE A 63 -2.37 9.01 -17.26
C ILE A 63 -3.87 9.22 -17.01
N LYS A 64 -4.73 8.55 -17.76
CA LYS A 64 -6.18 8.61 -17.58
C LYS A 64 -6.63 7.69 -16.46
N SER A 65 -6.27 6.42 -16.57
CA SER A 65 -6.59 5.38 -15.60
C SER A 65 -5.65 4.18 -15.74
N LEU A 66 -5.59 3.35 -14.71
CA LEU A 66 -4.85 2.09 -14.73
C LEU A 66 -5.85 0.93 -14.70
N LYS A 67 -5.80 0.08 -15.72
CA LYS A 67 -6.65 -1.10 -15.90
C LYS A 67 -5.82 -2.36 -15.81
N TYR A 68 -6.46 -3.50 -15.54
CA TYR A 68 -5.79 -4.82 -15.50
C TYR A 68 -4.54 -4.80 -14.60
N ILE A 69 -4.77 -4.63 -13.31
CA ILE A 69 -3.70 -4.66 -12.30
C ILE A 69 -3.05 -6.03 -12.31
N SER A 70 -1.76 -6.08 -12.59
CA SER A 70 -0.97 -7.31 -12.66
C SER A 70 0.09 -7.41 -11.56
N TYR A 71 0.33 -6.31 -10.83
CA TYR A 71 1.30 -6.26 -9.75
C TYR A 71 0.79 -5.43 -8.59
N ILE A 72 1.11 -5.90 -7.38
CA ILE A 72 0.85 -5.21 -6.11
C ILE A 72 2.14 -5.21 -5.30
N ASN A 73 2.48 -4.04 -4.73
CA ASN A 73 3.58 -3.87 -3.80
C ASN A 73 3.02 -3.39 -2.45
N LEU A 74 3.16 -4.19 -1.40
CA LEU A 74 2.65 -3.82 -0.08
C LEU A 74 3.78 -3.39 0.86
N ARG A 75 3.75 -2.14 1.32
CA ARG A 75 4.64 -1.61 2.35
C ARG A 75 3.92 -1.54 3.69
N LEU A 76 4.16 -2.54 4.51
CA LEU A 76 3.63 -2.62 5.87
C LEU A 76 4.45 -1.73 6.82
N SER A 77 3.92 -0.56 7.13
CA SER A 77 4.38 0.26 8.26
C SER A 77 4.36 -0.55 9.57
N HIS A 78 5.45 -0.48 10.34
CA HIS A 78 5.53 -1.06 11.67
C HIS A 78 6.09 -0.02 12.64
N GLN A 79 5.67 -0.11 13.90
CA GLN A 79 6.25 0.74 14.93
C GLN A 79 7.68 0.31 15.25
N ILE A 80 8.52 1.30 15.56
CA ILE A 80 9.85 1.10 16.14
C ILE A 80 9.77 1.53 17.59
N LYS A 81 9.71 0.56 18.50
CA LYS A 81 9.62 0.83 19.94
C LYS A 81 10.87 1.59 20.40
N GLY A 82 10.67 2.63 21.20
CA GLY A 82 11.76 3.46 21.71
C GLY A 82 12.30 4.53 20.76
N CYS A 83 11.85 4.57 19.48
CA CYS A 83 12.30 5.56 18.51
C CYS A 83 12.04 7.00 18.97
N ALA A 84 10.95 7.24 19.70
CA ALA A 84 10.58 8.56 20.19
C ALA A 84 11.24 8.93 21.54
N ASN A 85 11.95 8.02 22.22
CA ASN A 85 12.42 8.23 23.59
C ASN A 85 13.33 9.46 23.74
N GLN A 86 14.16 9.74 22.73
CA GLN A 86 15.08 10.87 22.75
C GLN A 86 14.39 12.21 22.49
N ILE A 87 13.29 12.21 21.72
CA ILE A 87 12.58 13.44 21.36
C ILE A 87 11.43 13.76 22.33
N LEU A 88 10.86 12.74 22.98
CA LEU A 88 9.74 12.84 23.93
C LEU A 88 9.88 13.98 24.95
N PRO A 89 11.05 14.20 25.59
CA PRO A 89 11.24 15.31 26.54
C PRO A 89 11.08 16.71 25.95
N TYR A 90 11.23 16.86 24.63
CA TYR A 90 11.14 18.15 23.94
C TYR A 90 9.74 18.44 23.37
N VAL A 91 8.90 17.41 23.24
CA VAL A 91 7.53 17.52 22.66
C VAL A 91 6.42 17.32 23.68
N VAL A 92 6.73 16.80 24.88
CA VAL A 92 5.75 16.61 25.95
C VAL A 92 6.04 17.56 27.10
N ASN A 93 5.09 18.43 27.42
CA ASN A 93 5.15 19.32 28.58
C ASN A 93 4.01 19.01 29.55
N LYS A 94 4.36 18.62 30.78
CA LYS A 94 3.40 18.29 31.86
C LYS A 94 2.31 17.27 31.47
N GLY A 95 2.65 16.26 30.67
CA GLY A 95 1.73 15.20 30.25
C GLY A 95 0.85 15.56 29.05
N ASN A 96 0.97 16.77 28.51
CA ASN A 96 0.35 17.16 27.25
C ASN A 96 1.41 17.17 26.15
N VAL A 97 1.07 16.61 24.99
CA VAL A 97 1.84 16.83 23.77
C VAL A 97 1.63 18.30 23.40
N CYS A 98 2.73 19.04 23.22
CA CYS A 98 2.70 20.43 22.78
C CYS A 98 2.00 20.59 21.42
#